data_AF-D3Q733-F1
#
_entry.id   AF-D3Q733-F1
#
_cell.length_a   1.000
_cell.length_b   1.000
_cell.length_c   1.000
_cell.angle_alpha   90.00
_cell.angle_beta   90.00
_cell.angle_gamma   90.00
#
_symmetry.space_group_name_H-M   'P 1'
#
loop_
_entity.id
_entity.type
_entity.pdbx_description
1 polymer ?
#
loop_
_entity_poly.entity_id
_entity_poly.type
_entity_poly.pdbx_seq_one_letter_code
_entity_poly.pdbx_strand_id
1 'polypeptide(L)'
;MSITALPFDRCGVAIAKLEVDIRTRPAERRWRDAVREGLTALREALSPNNYNAAGAEELFRDAPRLARAIRRIGAEREQLASRADALVAIGSQLSPATLAASVRQLLDEVRQHRRRVSDLLHEAYVVDIGGEM
;
A
#
# COMPACT_ATOMS: atom_id res chain seq x y z
N MET A 1 -2.40 -6.13 -27.07
CA MET A 1 -2.45 -4.82 -26.40
C MET A 1 -1.77 -4.99 -25.06
N SER A 2 -0.73 -4.21 -24.80
CA SER A 2 0.24 -4.47 -23.73
C SER A 2 -0.37 -4.30 -22.34
N ILE A 3 -0.18 -5.31 -21.48
CA ILE A 3 -0.46 -5.23 -20.05
C ILE A 3 0.56 -4.25 -19.47
N THR A 4 0.20 -2.98 -19.35
CA THR A 4 0.98 -2.00 -18.59
C THR A 4 1.09 -2.55 -17.18
N ALA A 5 2.31 -2.92 -16.76
CA ALA A 5 2.59 -3.34 -15.40
C ALA A 5 1.93 -2.34 -14.44
N LEU A 6 0.93 -2.81 -13.70
CA LEU A 6 0.16 -1.94 -12.84
C LEU A 6 1.13 -1.23 -11.86
N PRO A 7 0.91 0.05 -11.53
CA PRO A 7 1.80 0.86 -10.68
C PRO A 7 2.00 0.33 -9.24
N PHE A 8 1.40 -0.82 -8.90
CA PHE A 8 1.51 -1.52 -7.62
C PHE A 8 2.90 -2.09 -7.30
N ASP A 9 3.85 -2.07 -8.23
CA ASP A 9 5.19 -2.63 -7.99
C ASP A 9 5.98 -1.85 -6.92
N ARG A 10 5.79 -0.53 -6.84
CA ARG A 10 6.49 0.31 -5.84
C ARG A 10 6.16 -0.06 -4.40
N CYS A 11 4.90 -0.40 -4.12
CA CYS A 11 4.51 -0.93 -2.81
C CYS A 11 5.17 -2.28 -2.53
N GLY A 12 5.32 -3.15 -3.53
CA GLY A 12 5.99 -4.44 -3.38
C GLY A 12 7.45 -4.30 -2.96
N VAL A 13 8.20 -3.43 -3.66
CA VAL A 13 9.60 -3.13 -3.35
C VAL A 13 9.75 -2.52 -1.95
N ALA A 14 8.90 -1.55 -1.60
CA ALA A 14 8.94 -0.90 -0.28
C ALA A 14 8.65 -1.89 0.87
N ILE A 15 7.66 -2.78 0.70
CA ILE A 15 7.34 -3.82 1.68
C ILE A 15 8.53 -4.77 1.84
N ALA A 16 9.08 -5.31 0.75
CA ALA A 16 10.18 -6.26 0.81
C ALA A 16 11.42 -5.66 1.50
N LYS A 17 11.76 -4.41 1.17
CA LYS A 17 12.86 -3.69 1.81
C LYS A 17 12.63 -3.52 3.32
N LEU A 18 11.46 -3.00 3.72
CA LEU A 18 11.12 -2.83 5.13
C LEU A 18 11.12 -4.17 5.90
N GLU A 19 10.66 -5.25 5.30
CA GLU A 19 10.70 -6.59 5.92
C GLU A 19 12.13 -7.06 6.20
N VAL A 20 13.07 -6.76 5.30
CA VAL A 20 14.49 -7.06 5.51
C VAL A 20 15.04 -6.19 6.64
N ASP A 21 14.80 -4.87 6.57
CA ASP A 21 15.33 -3.89 7.53
C ASP A 21 14.88 -4.20 8.97
N ILE A 22 13.63 -4.61 9.18
CA ILE A 22 13.12 -4.97 10.52
C ILE A 22 13.61 -6.34 11.02
N ARG A 23 14.12 -7.22 10.13
CA ARG A 23 14.70 -8.53 10.52
C ARG A 23 16.18 -8.43 10.89
N THR A 24 16.92 -7.46 10.36
CA THR A 24 18.36 -7.32 10.60
C THR A 24 18.68 -6.41 11.81
N ARG A 25 19.17 -7.03 12.90
CA ARG A 25 19.81 -6.48 14.12
C ARG A 25 19.43 -5.04 14.58
N PRO A 26 18.57 -4.88 15.62
CA PRO A 26 17.98 -3.60 16.06
C PRO A 26 18.86 -2.64 16.92
N ALA A 27 20.19 -2.70 16.86
CA ALA A 27 21.04 -2.07 17.89
C ALA A 27 21.58 -0.66 17.57
N GLU A 28 21.46 -0.16 16.34
CA GLU A 28 22.17 1.05 15.92
C GLU A 28 21.25 2.13 15.35
N ARG A 29 21.68 3.40 15.46
CA ARG A 29 21.05 4.57 14.82
C ARG A 29 20.71 4.29 13.34
N ARG A 30 21.61 3.59 12.65
CA ARG A 30 21.47 3.15 11.25
C ARG A 30 20.24 2.28 10.99
N TRP A 31 19.86 1.41 11.93
CA TRP A 31 18.64 0.61 11.81
C TRP A 31 17.39 1.50 11.85
N ARG A 32 17.35 2.48 12.76
CA ARG A 32 16.21 3.42 12.84
C ARG A 32 16.13 4.32 11.60
N ASP A 33 17.27 4.78 11.09
CA ASP A 33 17.31 5.57 9.87
C ASP A 33 16.80 4.76 8.67
N ALA A 34 17.21 3.49 8.53
CA ALA A 34 16.72 2.60 7.47
C ALA A 34 15.20 2.34 7.57
N VAL A 35 14.69 2.05 8.78
CA VAL A 35 13.25 1.87 9.00
C VAL A 35 12.47 3.14 8.66
N ARG A 36 12.99 4.31 9.04
CA ARG A 36 12.37 5.61 8.71
C ARG A 36 12.35 5.83 7.20
N GLU A 37 13.46 5.61 6.50
CA GLU A 37 13.53 5.70 5.04
C GLU A 37 12.54 4.75 4.36
N GLY A 38 12.47 3.50 4.83
CA GLY A 38 11.52 2.52 4.32
C GLY A 38 10.06 2.95 4.54
N LEU A 39 9.72 3.49 5.72
CA LEU A 39 8.38 3.99 6.01
C LEU A 39 8.01 5.20 5.15
N THR A 40 8.94 6.12 4.90
CA THR A 40 8.74 7.25 3.98
C THR A 40 8.49 6.76 2.55
N ALA A 41 9.27 5.79 2.08
CA ALA A 41 9.08 5.18 0.76
C ALA A 41 7.72 4.46 0.66
N LEU A 42 7.31 3.75 1.72
CA LEU A 42 5.99 3.11 1.78
C LEU A 42 4.87 4.15 1.73
N ARG A 43 4.98 5.24 2.49
CA ARG A 43 4.01 6.35 2.47
C ARG A 43 3.91 6.96 1.07
N GLU A 44 5.04 7.22 0.42
CA GLU A 44 5.04 7.74 -0.95
C GLU A 44 4.36 6.77 -1.90
N ALA A 45 4.64 5.47 -1.80
CA ALA A 45 3.97 4.45 -2.61
C ALA A 45 2.45 4.38 -2.35
N LEU A 46 2.00 4.73 -1.14
CA LEU A 46 0.58 4.84 -0.78
C LEU A 46 -0.03 6.20 -1.14
N SER A 47 0.74 7.18 -1.62
CA SER A 47 0.24 8.53 -1.92
C SER A 47 -0.78 8.51 -3.06
N PRO A 48 -1.83 9.37 -3.02
CA PRO A 48 -2.80 9.48 -4.12
C PRO A 48 -2.11 9.80 -5.46
N ASN A 49 -1.00 10.54 -5.42
CA ASN A 49 -0.24 10.94 -6.60
C ASN A 49 0.44 9.76 -7.33
N ASN A 50 0.66 8.65 -6.64
CA ASN A 50 1.20 7.41 -7.22
C ASN A 50 0.10 6.40 -7.57
N TYR A 51 -1.14 6.68 -7.19
CA TYR A 51 -2.30 5.95 -7.66
C TYR A 51 -2.71 6.57 -9.00
N ASN A 52 -2.80 5.77 -10.06
CA ASN A 52 -3.18 6.29 -11.36
C ASN A 52 -4.64 6.81 -11.29
N ALA A 53 -4.80 8.10 -11.05
CA ALA A 53 -6.11 8.76 -10.94
C ALA A 53 -6.94 8.54 -12.22
N ALA A 54 -6.28 8.52 -13.39
CA ALA A 54 -6.92 8.23 -14.66
C ALA A 54 -7.52 6.80 -14.69
N GLY A 55 -6.79 5.80 -14.19
CA GLY A 55 -7.29 4.42 -14.12
C GLY A 55 -8.43 4.22 -13.13
N ALA A 56 -8.50 5.04 -12.07
CA ALA A 56 -9.62 5.02 -11.13
C ALA A 56 -10.88 5.67 -11.72
N GLU A 57 -10.74 6.81 -12.39
CA GLU A 57 -11.84 7.52 -13.06
C GLU A 57 -12.44 6.71 -14.21
N GLU A 58 -11.60 6.00 -14.98
CA GLU A 58 -12.04 5.05 -16.00
C GLU A 58 -12.81 3.88 -15.38
N LEU A 59 -12.28 3.27 -14.29
CA LEU A 59 -12.99 2.23 -13.54
C LEU A 59 -14.34 2.70 -12.97
N PHE A 60 -14.43 3.96 -12.51
CA PHE A 60 -15.67 4.56 -12.02
C PHE A 60 -16.70 4.76 -13.13
N ARG A 61 -16.24 5.09 -14.35
CA ARG A 61 -17.09 5.25 -15.52
C ARG A 61 -17.64 3.91 -15.99
N ASP A 62 -16.80 2.89 -16.01
CA ASP A 62 -17.13 1.58 -16.60
C ASP A 62 -17.87 0.67 -15.60
N ALA A 63 -17.67 0.86 -14.28
CA ALA A 63 -18.29 0.02 -13.26
C ALA A 63 -18.86 0.82 -12.07
N PRO A 64 -19.96 1.58 -12.25
CA PRO A 64 -20.54 2.43 -11.20
C PRO A 64 -20.98 1.65 -9.94
N ARG A 65 -21.30 0.35 -10.08
CA ARG A 65 -21.60 -0.54 -8.95
C ARG A 65 -20.42 -0.69 -7.97
N LEU A 66 -19.19 -0.54 -8.46
CA LEU A 66 -17.96 -0.62 -7.67
C LEU A 66 -17.62 0.70 -6.96
N ALA A 67 -18.38 1.77 -7.19
CA ALA A 67 -18.04 3.11 -6.69
C ALA A 67 -17.89 3.18 -5.16
N ARG A 68 -18.67 2.40 -4.41
CA ARG A 68 -18.54 2.30 -2.95
C ARG A 68 -17.27 1.56 -2.54
N ALA A 69 -16.92 0.49 -3.24
CA ALA A 69 -15.72 -0.30 -2.98
C ALA A 69 -14.45 0.51 -3.30
N ILE A 70 -14.43 1.23 -4.43
CA ILE A 70 -13.30 2.10 -4.81
C ILE A 70 -13.09 3.21 -3.76
N ARG A 71 -14.17 3.87 -3.32
CA ARG A 71 -14.08 4.88 -2.25
C ARG A 71 -13.53 4.31 -0.94
N ARG A 72 -13.99 3.11 -0.55
CA ARG A 72 -13.50 2.42 0.65
C ARG A 72 -12.01 2.11 0.56
N ILE A 73 -11.55 1.61 -0.59
CA ILE A 73 -10.13 1.35 -0.87
C ILE A 73 -9.31 2.65 -0.80
N GLY A 74 -9.81 3.74 -1.39
CA GLY A 74 -9.16 5.05 -1.29
C GLY A 74 -8.98 5.53 0.16
N ALA A 75 -10.04 5.46 0.96
CA ALA A 75 -10.00 5.84 2.37
C ALA A 75 -9.05 4.95 3.20
N GLU A 76 -9.03 3.63 2.94
CA GLU A 76 -8.09 2.72 3.59
C GLU A 76 -6.64 3.06 3.25
N ARG A 77 -6.34 3.34 1.98
CA ARG A 77 -5.01 3.74 1.53
C ARG A 77 -4.53 4.98 2.30
N GLU A 78 -5.40 5.97 2.46
CA GLU A 78 -5.09 7.19 3.23
C GLU A 78 -4.81 6.88 4.70
N GLN A 79 -5.60 6.01 5.33
CA GLN A 79 -5.36 5.57 6.71
C GLN A 79 -4.01 4.85 6.86
N LEU A 80 -3.65 3.99 5.91
CA LEU A 80 -2.35 3.30 5.90
C LEU A 80 -1.19 4.28 5.74
N ALA A 81 -1.33 5.29 4.87
CA ALA A 81 -0.33 6.34 4.69
C ALA A 81 -0.17 7.17 5.98
N SER A 82 -1.27 7.58 6.61
CA SER A 82 -1.23 8.31 7.89
C SER A 82 -0.59 7.49 9.02
N ARG A 83 -0.78 6.16 9.03
CA ARG A 83 -0.10 5.27 9.99
C ARG A 83 1.39 5.17 9.72
N ALA A 84 1.82 5.14 8.46
CA ALA A 84 3.24 5.21 8.12
C ALA A 84 3.86 6.53 8.62
N ASP A 85 3.18 7.67 8.39
CA ASP A 85 3.60 8.99 8.89
C ASP A 85 3.68 9.02 10.43
N ALA A 86 2.69 8.46 11.13
CA ALA A 86 2.70 8.38 12.58
C ALA A 86 3.92 7.58 13.09
N LEU A 87 4.24 6.44 12.47
CA LEU A 87 5.42 5.65 12.82
C LEU A 87 6.74 6.36 12.52
N VAL A 88 6.81 7.16 11.45
CA VAL A 88 7.97 8.03 11.18
C VAL A 88 8.12 9.07 12.30
N ALA A 89 7.03 9.71 12.73
CA ALA A 89 7.04 10.76 13.74
C ALA A 89 7.41 10.26 15.13
N ILE A 90 6.84 9.14 15.58
CA ILE A 90 7.05 8.60 16.94
C ILE A 90 8.16 7.55 17.00
N GLY A 91 8.71 7.12 15.86
CA GLY A 91 9.61 5.96 15.78
C GLY A 91 10.88 6.09 16.62
N SER A 92 11.38 7.30 16.89
CA SER A 92 12.52 7.55 17.77
C SER A 92 12.20 7.33 19.26
N GLN A 93 10.93 7.46 19.65
CA GLN A 93 10.44 7.32 21.02
C GLN A 93 10.10 5.87 21.37
N LEU A 94 9.88 5.02 20.36
CA LEU A 94 9.55 3.61 20.54
C LEU A 94 10.80 2.76 20.83
N SER A 95 10.60 1.68 21.61
CA SER A 95 11.60 0.61 21.70
C SER A 95 11.79 -0.05 20.32
N PRO A 96 12.98 -0.57 19.99
CA PRO A 96 13.20 -1.23 18.70
C PRO A 96 12.23 -2.40 18.45
N ALA A 97 11.90 -3.18 19.48
CA ALA A 97 10.94 -4.28 19.39
C ALA A 97 9.53 -3.79 19.09
N THR A 98 9.08 -2.72 19.77
CA THR A 98 7.77 -2.11 19.53
C THR A 98 7.68 -1.52 18.13
N LEU A 99 8.70 -0.79 17.68
CA LEU A 99 8.74 -0.23 16.33
C LEU A 99 8.69 -1.34 15.28
N ALA A 100 9.50 -2.40 15.42
CA ALA A 100 9.50 -3.52 14.48
C ALA A 100 8.15 -4.24 14.41
N ALA A 101 7.49 -4.45 15.56
CA ALA A 101 6.16 -5.05 15.62
C ALA A 101 5.10 -4.17 14.93
N SER A 102 5.10 -2.86 15.21
CA SER A 102 4.17 -1.91 14.58
C SER A 102 4.38 -1.82 13.07
N VAL A 103 5.64 -1.81 12.60
CA VAL A 103 5.96 -1.84 11.18
C VAL A 103 5.46 -3.15 10.55
N ARG A 104 5.71 -4.31 11.16
CA ARG A 104 5.22 -5.59 10.65
C ARG A 104 3.69 -5.61 10.52
N GLN A 105 2.97 -5.11 11.52
CA GLN A 105 1.52 -5.01 11.46
C GLN A 105 1.07 -4.11 10.29
N LEU A 106 1.68 -2.94 10.13
CA LEU A 106 1.39 -2.06 8.99
C LEU A 106 1.64 -2.76 7.65
N LEU A 107 2.75 -3.48 7.51
CA LEU A 107 3.07 -4.21 6.28
C LEU A 107 2.03 -5.28 5.96
N ASP A 108 1.50 -5.99 6.96
CA ASP A 108 0.49 -7.03 6.76
C ASP A 108 -0.85 -6.42 6.30
N GLU A 109 -1.23 -5.29 6.88
CA GLU A 109 -2.41 -4.53 6.45
C GLU A 109 -2.26 -4.00 5.02
N VAL A 110 -1.08 -3.47 4.66
CA VAL A 110 -0.80 -3.04 3.27
C VAL A 110 -0.90 -4.23 2.30
N ARG A 111 -0.40 -5.42 2.65
CA ARG A 111 -0.57 -6.62 1.81
C ARG A 111 -2.05 -7.00 1.66
N GLN A 112 -2.84 -6.86 2.73
CA GLN A 112 -4.28 -7.14 2.67
C GLN A 112 -5.04 -6.13 1.81
N HIS A 113 -4.68 -4.85 1.91
CA HIS A 113 -5.21 -3.79 1.05
C HIS A 113 -4.91 -4.08 -0.43
N ARG A 114 -3.65 -4.44 -0.77
CA ARG A 114 -3.26 -4.80 -2.13
C ARG A 114 -4.04 -6.00 -2.68
N ARG A 115 -4.26 -7.04 -1.86
CA ARG A 115 -5.11 -8.18 -2.25
C ARG A 115 -6.52 -7.72 -2.60
N ARG A 116 -7.15 -6.91 -1.74
CA ARG A 116 -8.50 -6.37 -1.98
C ARG A 116 -8.57 -5.48 -3.23
N VAL A 117 -7.53 -4.71 -3.52
CA VAL A 117 -7.44 -3.95 -4.78
C VAL A 117 -7.39 -4.88 -5.98
N SER A 118 -6.58 -5.95 -5.91
CA SER A 118 -6.49 -6.95 -6.97
C SER A 118 -7.82 -7.66 -7.20
N ASP A 119 -8.51 -8.06 -6.13
CA ASP A 119 -9.83 -8.71 -6.20
C ASP A 119 -10.86 -7.78 -6.85
N LEU A 120 -10.84 -6.49 -6.49
CA LEU A 120 -11.75 -5.49 -7.06
C LEU A 120 -11.49 -5.24 -8.55
N LEU A 121 -10.22 -5.18 -8.96
CA LEU A 121 -9.85 -5.07 -10.37
C LEU A 121 -10.31 -6.32 -11.14
N HIS A 122 -10.12 -7.50 -10.57
CA HIS A 122 -10.59 -8.73 -11.19
C HIS A 122 -12.12 -8.76 -11.35
N GLU A 123 -12.87 -8.33 -10.33
CA GLU A 123 -14.33 -8.20 -10.39
C GLU A 123 -14.78 -7.21 -11.48
N ALA A 124 -14.06 -6.10 -11.64
CA ALA A 124 -14.33 -5.14 -12.71
C ALA A 124 -14.15 -5.80 -14.09
N TYR A 125 -13.05 -6.53 -14.31
CA TYR A 125 -12.74 -7.17 -15.59
C TYR A 125 -13.62 -8.39 -15.92
N VAL A 126 -13.88 -9.27 -14.95
CA VAL A 126 -14.67 -10.51 -15.19
C VAL A 126 -16.08 -10.19 -15.66
N VAL A 127 -16.69 -9.15 -15.08
CA VAL A 127 -18.07 -8.79 -15.43
C VAL A 127 -18.15 -7.98 -16.71
N ASP A 128 -17.08 -7.26 -17.08
CA ASP A 128 -17.00 -6.53 -18.35
C ASP A 128 -16.86 -7.49 -19.54
N ILE A 129 -16.09 -8.58 -19.39
CA ILE A 129 -15.93 -9.61 -20.44
C ILE A 129 -17.05 -10.67 -20.41
N GLY A 130 -17.74 -10.84 -19.28
CA GLY A 130 -18.80 -11.85 -19.10
C GLY A 130 -20.21 -11.42 -19.55
N GLY A 131 -20.36 -10.19 -20.08
CA GLY A 131 -21.65 -9.63 -20.51
C GLY A 131 -22.11 -10.03 -21.91
N GLU A 132 -21.27 -10.72 -22.69
CA GLU A 132 -21.60 -11.26 -24.00
C GLU A 132 -21.87 -12.78 -23.93
N MET A 133 -23.01 -13.20 -23.37
CA MET A 133 -23.60 -14.51 -23.65
C MET A 133 -25.12 -14.42 -23.71
#